data_AF-A0A365Y0R5-F1
#
_entry.id   AF-A0A365Y0R5-F1
#
_cell.length_a   1.000
_cell.length_b   1.000
_cell.length_c   1.000
_cell.angle_alpha   90.00
_cell.angle_beta   90.00
_cell.angle_gamma   90.00
#
_symmetry.space_group_name_H-M   'P 1'
#
loop_
_entity.id
_entity.type
_entity.pdbx_description
1 polymer ?
#
loop_
_entity_poly.entity_id
_entity_poly.type
_entity_poly.pdbx_seq_one_letter_code
_entity_poly.pdbx_strand_id
1 'polypeptide(L)'
;MIIVPELKHNSNMLIRIQLGQTEAALKTITALCKQLNPSFPFSYRFVDDDYNKQYVSEIIVGKLSGLFAGLAIIIACLGLLGLTMFTAEQRIREIGIRKVLGASMGAIFRLLSFNYLGLILISMVIASPLAWYVMHQWHSNYAYSTTLHWWIFAIAGLIVLLIALLMISFQTIKAAIANPVKSLRTE
;
A
#
# COMPACT_ATOMS: atom_id res chain seq x y z
N MET A 1 -24.03 13.07 -16.13
CA MET A 1 -23.61 14.48 -16.09
C MET A 1 -24.78 15.29 -15.52
N ILE A 2 -24.58 15.90 -14.36
CA ILE A 2 -25.57 16.79 -13.73
C ILE A 2 -25.05 18.21 -13.85
N ILE A 3 -25.92 19.12 -14.27
CA ILE A 3 -25.61 20.53 -14.44
C ILE A 3 -26.40 21.33 -13.42
N VAL A 4 -25.72 22.23 -12.71
CA VAL A 4 -26.33 23.21 -11.82
C VAL A 4 -26.31 24.58 -12.48
N PRO A 5 -27.44 25.07 -13.03
CA PRO A 5 -27.62 26.49 -13.32
C PRO A 5 -27.63 27.32 -12.04
N GLU A 6 -26.83 28.37 -12.02
CA GLU A 6 -26.70 29.27 -10.87
C GLU A 6 -27.57 30.53 -11.10
N LEU A 7 -28.72 30.57 -10.44
CA LEU A 7 -29.61 31.73 -10.43
C LEU A 7 -29.35 32.53 -9.15
N LYS A 8 -29.17 33.86 -9.26
CA LYS A 8 -28.78 34.81 -8.18
C LYS A 8 -29.62 34.72 -6.88
N HIS A 9 -30.72 33.97 -6.87
CA HIS A 9 -31.60 33.76 -5.72
C HIS A 9 -31.48 32.35 -5.14
N ASN A 10 -30.29 31.96 -4.66
CA ASN A 10 -30.03 30.79 -3.80
C ASN A 10 -30.74 29.47 -4.19
N SER A 11 -31.07 29.30 -5.48
CA SER A 11 -31.93 28.24 -6.00
C SER A 11 -31.15 27.52 -7.09
N ASN A 12 -30.40 26.51 -6.66
CA ASN A 12 -29.67 25.63 -7.56
C ASN A 12 -30.65 24.58 -8.10
N MET A 13 -30.91 24.60 -9.40
CA MET A 13 -31.70 23.53 -10.04
C MET A 13 -30.75 22.43 -10.51
N LEU A 14 -31.09 21.17 -10.31
CA LEU A 14 -30.27 20.03 -10.77
C LEU A 14 -30.90 19.47 -12.05
N ILE A 15 -30.16 19.53 -13.16
CA ILE A 15 -30.62 18.98 -14.45
C ILE A 15 -29.77 17.76 -14.77
N ARG A 16 -30.41 16.58 -14.84
CA ARG A 16 -29.76 15.33 -15.23
C ARG A 16 -29.85 15.16 -16.75
N ILE A 17 -28.71 15.03 -17.40
CA ILE A 17 -28.61 14.88 -18.86
C ILE A 17 -28.16 13.45 -19.19
N GLN A 18 -28.74 12.90 -20.25
CA GLN A 18 -28.39 11.57 -20.78
C GLN A 18 -27.00 11.60 -21.44
N LEU A 19 -26.20 10.54 -21.24
CA LEU A 19 -24.83 10.47 -21.77
C LEU A 19 -24.83 10.58 -23.30
N GLY A 20 -23.99 11.46 -23.85
CA GLY A 20 -23.79 11.65 -25.30
C GLY A 20 -24.57 12.80 -25.95
N GLN A 21 -25.49 13.47 -25.23
CA GLN A 21 -26.27 14.61 -25.76
C GLN A 21 -25.99 15.94 -25.05
N THR A 22 -24.86 16.04 -24.32
CA THR A 22 -24.55 17.19 -23.46
C THR A 22 -24.53 18.52 -24.22
N GLU A 23 -23.91 18.58 -25.40
CA GLU A 23 -23.77 19.83 -26.16
C GLU A 23 -25.10 20.30 -26.75
N ALA A 24 -25.92 19.36 -27.23
CA ALA A 24 -27.27 19.64 -27.74
C ALA A 24 -28.19 20.09 -26.60
N ALA A 25 -28.17 19.39 -25.47
CA ALA A 25 -28.95 19.75 -24.27
C ALA A 25 -28.54 21.12 -23.72
N LEU A 26 -27.24 21.43 -23.66
CA LEU A 26 -26.74 22.74 -23.25
C LEU A 26 -27.23 23.86 -24.16
N LYS A 27 -27.21 23.66 -25.49
CA LYS A 27 -27.74 24.65 -26.45
C LYS A 27 -29.23 24.88 -26.25
N THR A 28 -30.03 23.82 -26.06
CA THR A 28 -31.47 23.93 -25.81
C THR A 28 -31.77 24.63 -24.49
N ILE A 29 -31.08 24.27 -23.41
CA ILE A 29 -31.25 24.86 -22.08
C ILE A 29 -30.85 26.35 -22.11
N THR A 30 -29.72 26.68 -22.75
CA THR A 30 -29.26 28.08 -22.88
C THR A 30 -30.25 28.93 -23.67
N ALA A 31 -30.80 28.38 -24.78
CA ALA A 31 -31.81 29.08 -25.58
C ALA A 31 -33.10 29.31 -24.80
N LEU A 32 -33.57 28.31 -24.05
CA LEU A 32 -34.78 28.39 -23.22
C LEU A 32 -34.60 29.40 -22.08
N CYS A 33 -33.46 29.39 -21.39
CA CYS A 33 -33.14 30.38 -20.36
C CYS A 33 -33.06 31.81 -20.91
N LYS A 34 -32.47 32.00 -22.10
CA LYS A 34 -32.39 33.32 -22.74
C LYS A 34 -33.75 33.85 -23.17
N GLN A 35 -34.67 32.96 -23.57
CA GLN A 35 -36.03 33.31 -23.96
C GLN A 35 -36.92 33.65 -22.77
N LEU A 36 -36.75 32.92 -21.65
CA LEU A 36 -37.54 33.12 -20.43
C LEU A 36 -37.01 34.26 -19.56
N ASN A 37 -35.70 34.54 -19.58
CA ASN A 37 -35.10 35.55 -18.72
C ASN A 37 -33.86 36.24 -19.34
N PRO A 38 -34.04 37.12 -20.34
CA PRO A 38 -32.95 37.72 -21.11
C PRO A 38 -32.00 38.64 -20.31
N SER A 39 -32.39 39.05 -19.09
CA SER A 39 -31.57 39.92 -18.22
C SER A 39 -30.50 39.17 -17.41
N PHE A 40 -30.46 37.82 -17.45
CA PHE A 40 -29.53 37.02 -16.66
C PHE A 40 -28.63 36.14 -17.53
N PRO A 41 -27.29 36.24 -17.42
CA PRO A 41 -26.37 35.33 -18.11
C PRO A 41 -26.50 33.92 -17.52
N PHE A 42 -26.73 32.93 -18.38
CA PHE A 42 -26.77 31.52 -17.99
C PHE A 42 -25.36 31.07 -17.59
N SER A 43 -25.12 30.91 -16.28
CA SER A 43 -23.95 30.23 -15.74
C SER A 43 -24.31 28.80 -15.36
N TYR A 44 -23.46 27.86 -15.74
CA TYR A 44 -23.64 26.46 -15.45
C TYR A 44 -22.35 25.88 -14.88
N ARG A 45 -22.47 24.96 -13.93
CA ARG A 45 -21.36 24.16 -13.42
C ARG A 45 -21.68 22.69 -13.56
N PHE A 46 -20.69 21.92 -14.01
CA PHE A 46 -20.78 20.48 -14.00
C PHE A 46 -20.51 19.99 -12.59
N VAL A 47 -21.44 19.20 -12.07
CA VAL A 47 -21.29 18.53 -10.77
C VAL A 47 -20.07 17.60 -10.76
N ASP A 48 -19.71 17.06 -11.93
CA ASP A 48 -18.52 16.23 -12.13
C ASP A 48 -17.21 16.99 -11.78
N ASP A 49 -17.13 18.31 -11.98
CA ASP A 49 -15.92 19.10 -11.68
C ASP A 49 -15.75 19.33 -10.17
N ASP A 50 -16.86 19.44 -9.43
CA ASP A 50 -16.83 19.56 -7.97
C ASP A 50 -16.54 18.21 -7.29
N TYR A 51 -17.08 17.11 -7.82
CA TYR A 51 -16.68 15.76 -7.38
C TYR A 51 -15.19 15.50 -7.63
N ASN A 52 -14.66 15.90 -8.79
CA ASN A 52 -13.26 15.66 -9.11
C ASN A 52 -12.32 16.42 -8.16
N LYS A 53 -12.66 17.66 -7.76
CA LYS A 53 -11.87 18.41 -6.77
C LYS A 53 -11.82 17.72 -5.40
N GLN A 54 -12.92 17.10 -4.98
CA GLN A 54 -12.98 16.40 -3.70
C GLN A 54 -12.26 15.03 -3.75
N TYR A 55 -12.35 14.32 -4.87
CA TYR A 55 -11.64 13.05 -5.10
C TYR A 55 -10.13 13.22 -5.30
N VAL A 56 -9.67 14.35 -5.86
CA VAL A 56 -8.24 14.60 -6.09
C VAL A 56 -7.46 14.55 -4.77
N SER A 57 -7.99 15.14 -3.69
CA SER A 57 -7.35 15.07 -2.38
C SER A 57 -7.23 13.65 -1.85
N GLU A 58 -8.28 12.82 -1.99
CA GLU A 58 -8.24 11.42 -1.56
C GLU A 58 -7.25 10.58 -2.37
N ILE A 59 -7.23 10.77 -3.70
CA ILE A 59 -6.31 10.06 -4.59
C ILE A 59 -4.86 10.45 -4.29
N ILE A 60 -4.58 11.73 -4.01
CA ILE A 60 -3.23 12.19 -3.66
C ILE A 60 -2.77 11.57 -2.34
N VAL A 61 -3.62 11.56 -1.31
CA VAL A 61 -3.30 10.93 -0.02
C VAL A 61 -3.04 9.43 -0.19
N GLY A 62 -3.87 8.73 -0.96
CA GLY A 62 -3.68 7.31 -1.26
C GLY A 62 -2.36 7.04 -2.00
N LYS A 63 -2.02 7.86 -3.00
CA LYS A 63 -0.76 7.74 -3.75
C LYS A 63 0.47 8.00 -2.87
N LEU A 64 0.44 9.06 -2.06
CA LEU A 64 1.54 9.39 -1.15
C LEU A 64 1.72 8.30 -0.08
N SER A 65 0.61 7.82 0.50
CA SER A 65 0.63 6.71 1.46
C SER A 65 1.23 5.44 0.84
N GLY A 66 0.83 5.10 -0.40
CA GLY A 66 1.39 3.96 -1.13
C GLY A 66 2.89 4.11 -1.39
N LEU A 67 3.35 5.30 -1.76
CA LEU A 67 4.77 5.60 -1.95
C LEU A 67 5.55 5.42 -0.63
N PHE A 68 5.07 6.01 0.46
CA PHE A 68 5.72 5.90 1.78
C PHE A 68 5.72 4.46 2.30
N ALA A 69 4.63 3.71 2.08
CA ALA A 69 4.57 2.30 2.43
C ALA A 69 5.63 1.50 1.65
N GLY A 70 5.77 1.74 0.34
CA GLY A 70 6.81 1.12 -0.49
C GLY A 70 8.23 1.44 0.01
N LEU A 71 8.50 2.71 0.31
CA LEU A 71 9.79 3.13 0.87
C LEU A 71 10.06 2.50 2.25
N ALA A 72 9.06 2.45 3.12
CA ALA A 72 9.17 1.82 4.43
C ALA A 72 9.51 0.33 4.32
N ILE A 73 8.90 -0.38 3.36
CA ILE A 73 9.23 -1.79 3.08
C ILE A 73 10.69 -1.93 2.64
N ILE A 74 11.17 -1.07 1.72
CA ILE A 74 12.57 -1.11 1.26
C ILE A 74 13.53 -0.87 2.43
N ILE A 75 13.27 0.14 3.26
CA ILE A 75 14.11 0.46 4.42
C ILE A 75 14.11 -0.69 5.43
N ALA A 76 12.95 -1.29 5.71
CA ALA A 76 12.83 -2.46 6.58
C ALA A 76 13.63 -3.66 6.03
N CYS A 77 13.59 -3.90 4.72
CA CYS A 77 14.39 -4.93 4.07
C CYS A 77 15.89 -4.65 4.20
N LEU A 78 16.34 -3.41 3.98
CA LEU A 78 17.74 -3.04 4.18
C LEU A 78 18.20 -3.26 5.63
N GLY A 79 17.34 -2.91 6.60
CA GLY A 79 17.60 -3.15 8.02
C GLY A 79 17.74 -4.64 8.35
N LEU A 80 16.82 -5.48 7.86
CA LEU A 80 16.89 -6.93 8.07
C LEU A 80 18.11 -7.54 7.39
N LEU A 81 18.50 -7.08 6.20
CA LEU A 81 19.73 -7.49 5.53
C LEU A 81 20.98 -7.10 6.33
N GLY A 82 21.01 -5.89 6.90
CA GLY A 82 22.11 -5.44 7.76
C GLY A 82 22.26 -6.30 9.02
N LEU A 83 21.15 -6.51 9.74
CA LEU A 83 21.10 -7.34 10.95
C LEU A 83 21.50 -8.80 10.68
N THR A 84 21.00 -9.37 9.58
CA THR A 84 21.31 -10.76 9.20
C THR A 84 22.75 -10.91 8.73
N MET A 85 23.32 -9.94 8.03
CA MET A 85 24.74 -9.94 7.67
C MET A 85 25.64 -9.87 8.91
N PHE A 86 25.35 -8.96 9.84
CA PHE A 86 26.11 -8.85 11.10
C PHE A 86 26.00 -10.13 11.96
N THR A 87 24.80 -10.70 12.06
CA THR A 87 24.59 -11.95 12.81
C THR A 87 25.27 -13.14 12.15
N ALA A 88 25.27 -13.19 10.81
CA ALA A 88 26.01 -14.22 10.08
C ALA A 88 27.50 -14.11 10.38
N GLU A 89 28.07 -12.91 10.35
CA GLU A 89 29.49 -12.67 10.65
C GLU A 89 29.88 -13.15 12.05
N GLN A 90 29.07 -12.86 13.08
CA GLN A 90 29.29 -13.38 14.44
C GLN A 90 29.16 -14.90 14.53
N ARG A 91 28.26 -15.53 13.76
CA ARG A 91 28.03 -16.98 13.79
C ARG A 91 28.87 -17.78 12.78
N ILE A 92 29.69 -17.14 11.94
CA ILE A 92 30.61 -17.81 11.00
C ILE A 92 31.52 -18.79 11.75
N ARG A 93 32.00 -18.45 12.95
CA ARG A 93 32.84 -19.34 13.77
C ARG A 93 32.11 -20.61 14.22
N GLU A 94 30.87 -20.49 14.72
CA GLU A 94 30.06 -21.65 15.15
C GLU A 94 29.66 -22.53 13.96
N ILE A 95 29.29 -21.91 12.84
CA ILE A 95 28.89 -22.58 11.61
C ILE A 95 30.08 -23.30 10.97
N GLY A 96 31.27 -22.68 10.97
CA GLY A 96 32.51 -23.27 10.49
C GLY A 96 32.91 -24.53 11.26
N ILE A 97 32.84 -24.49 12.59
CA ILE A 97 33.14 -25.65 13.46
C ILE A 97 32.13 -26.79 13.21
N ARG A 98 30.82 -26.49 13.15
CA ARG A 98 29.78 -27.50 12.86
C ARG A 98 29.89 -28.10 11.47
N LYS A 99 30.32 -27.34 10.46
CA LYS A 99 30.52 -27.82 9.09
C LYS A 99 31.72 -28.76 8.97
N VAL A 100 32.80 -28.51 9.71
CA VAL A 100 33.96 -29.42 9.80
C VAL A 100 33.61 -30.71 10.56
N LEU A 101 32.68 -30.64 11.52
CA LEU A 101 32.13 -31.80 12.23
C LEU A 101 31.04 -32.57 11.45
N GLY A 102 30.79 -32.23 10.18
CA GLY A 102 29.88 -32.98 9.31
C GLY A 102 28.38 -32.63 9.42
N ALA A 103 28.03 -31.49 10.04
CA ALA A 103 26.63 -31.06 10.10
C ALA A 103 26.10 -30.68 8.70
N SER A 104 24.96 -31.26 8.30
CA SER A 104 24.37 -31.02 6.99
C SER A 104 23.84 -29.59 6.85
N MET A 105 24.01 -28.98 5.66
CA MET A 105 23.49 -27.63 5.37
C MET A 105 21.98 -27.51 5.58
N GLY A 106 21.23 -28.61 5.42
CA GLY A 106 19.77 -28.64 5.62
C GLY A 106 19.34 -28.42 7.08
N ALA A 107 20.14 -28.86 8.06
CA ALA A 107 19.82 -28.64 9.48
C ALA A 107 19.96 -27.15 9.87
N ILE A 108 20.94 -26.45 9.30
CA ILE A 108 21.14 -25.01 9.50
C ILE A 108 20.01 -24.23 8.83
N PHE A 109 19.62 -24.61 7.60
CA PHE A 109 18.50 -24.00 6.88
C PHE A 109 17.17 -24.14 7.63
N ARG A 110 16.90 -25.31 8.21
CA ARG A 110 15.69 -25.59 8.98
C ARG A 110 15.65 -24.81 10.30
N LEU A 111 16.75 -24.78 11.04
CA LEU A 111 16.85 -24.05 12.31
C LEU A 111 16.68 -22.54 12.11
N LEU A 112 17.31 -22.00 11.06
CA LEU A 112 17.26 -20.57 10.76
C LEU A 112 15.86 -20.16 10.26
N SER A 113 15.30 -20.92 9.32
CA SER A 113 13.96 -20.64 8.78
C SER A 113 12.88 -20.69 9.86
N PHE A 114 12.92 -21.66 10.78
CA PHE A 114 11.91 -21.78 11.83
C PHE A 114 11.92 -20.61 12.83
N ASN A 115 13.13 -20.15 13.23
CA ASN A 115 13.25 -19.05 14.18
C ASN A 115 12.75 -17.72 13.57
N TYR A 116 13.09 -17.45 12.31
CA TYR A 116 12.60 -16.24 11.64
C TYR A 116 11.11 -16.31 11.30
N LEU A 117 10.61 -17.46 10.84
CA LEU A 117 9.17 -17.66 10.59
C LEU A 117 8.33 -17.47 11.86
N GLY A 118 8.82 -17.96 13.01
CA GLY A 118 8.17 -17.74 14.30
C GLY A 118 8.08 -16.25 14.66
N LEU A 119 9.17 -15.50 14.50
CA LEU A 119 9.19 -14.05 14.73
C LEU A 119 8.23 -13.28 13.80
N ILE A 120 8.14 -13.71 12.53
CA ILE A 120 7.23 -13.10 11.54
C ILE A 120 5.78 -13.37 11.92
N LEU A 121 5.45 -14.61 12.31
CA LEU A 121 4.11 -14.97 12.76
C LEU A 121 3.67 -14.15 13.97
N ILE A 122 4.53 -14.03 14.98
CA ILE A 122 4.25 -13.20 16.17
C ILE A 122 4.04 -11.75 15.76
N SER A 123 4.91 -11.20 14.91
CA SER A 123 4.76 -9.84 14.39
C SER A 123 3.44 -9.66 13.65
N MET A 124 3.01 -10.65 12.87
CA MET A 124 1.78 -10.60 12.09
C MET A 124 0.53 -10.65 12.97
N VAL A 125 0.57 -11.45 14.05
CA VAL A 125 -0.50 -11.53 15.05
C VAL A 125 -0.67 -10.20 15.79
N ILE A 126 0.41 -9.46 16.03
CA ILE A 126 0.36 -8.15 16.71
C ILE A 126 -0.01 -7.03 15.71
N ALA A 127 0.56 -7.06 14.51
CA ALA A 127 0.35 -6.02 13.49
C ALA A 127 -1.08 -6.02 12.93
N SER A 128 -1.70 -7.19 12.75
CA SER A 128 -3.05 -7.30 12.19
C SER A 128 -4.13 -6.55 13.01
N PRO A 129 -4.28 -6.77 14.33
CA PRO A 129 -5.26 -6.05 15.14
C PRO A 129 -4.92 -4.56 15.26
N LEU A 130 -3.64 -4.21 15.33
CA LEU A 130 -3.22 -2.80 15.37
C LEU A 130 -3.59 -2.07 14.08
N ALA A 131 -3.30 -2.67 12.93
CA ALA A 131 -3.66 -2.12 11.62
C ALA A 131 -5.19 -2.03 11.45
N TRP A 132 -5.93 -3.05 11.91
CA TRP A 132 -7.40 -3.00 11.91
C TRP A 132 -7.94 -1.85 12.77
N TYR A 133 -7.40 -1.65 13.98
CA TYR A 133 -7.81 -0.56 14.87
C TYR A 133 -7.56 0.82 14.26
N VAL A 134 -6.36 1.05 13.73
CA VAL A 134 -6.00 2.32 13.08
C VAL A 134 -6.89 2.58 11.87
N MET A 135 -7.13 1.55 11.05
CA MET A 135 -8.00 1.68 9.88
C MET A 135 -9.46 1.89 10.25
N HIS A 136 -9.96 1.28 11.32
CA HIS A 136 -11.31 1.50 11.81
C HIS A 136 -11.50 2.95 12.28
N GLN A 137 -10.52 3.50 13.02
CA GLN A 137 -10.53 4.91 13.43
C GLN A 137 -10.35 5.87 12.25
N TRP A 138 -9.63 5.46 11.21
CA TRP A 138 -9.52 6.26 10.00
C TRP A 138 -10.88 6.31 9.28
N HIS A 139 -11.57 5.18 9.17
CA HIS A 139 -12.85 5.07 8.46
C HIS A 139 -14.03 5.71 9.16
N SER A 140 -14.04 5.78 10.49
CA SER A 140 -15.10 6.43 11.26
C SER A 140 -15.32 7.90 10.87
N ASN A 141 -14.29 8.56 10.34
CA ASN A 141 -14.33 9.96 9.91
C ASN A 141 -14.91 10.17 8.49
N TYR A 142 -15.24 9.09 7.75
CA TYR A 142 -15.75 9.17 6.39
C TYR A 142 -17.17 8.63 6.30
N ALA A 143 -18.08 9.42 5.69
CA ALA A 143 -19.49 9.04 5.50
C ALA A 143 -19.70 7.87 4.50
N TYR A 144 -18.69 7.55 3.69
CA TYR A 144 -18.68 6.42 2.77
C TYR A 144 -17.49 5.51 3.11
N SER A 145 -17.76 4.42 3.84
CA SER A 145 -16.74 3.50 4.34
C SER A 145 -16.84 2.14 3.63
N THR A 146 -15.78 1.73 2.94
CA THR A 146 -15.62 0.36 2.42
C THR A 146 -15.45 -0.66 3.56
N THR A 147 -16.05 -1.83 3.48
CA THR A 147 -15.83 -2.87 4.50
C THR A 147 -14.42 -3.46 4.37
N LEU A 148 -13.61 -3.37 5.43
CA LEU A 148 -12.32 -4.06 5.50
C LEU A 148 -12.53 -5.57 5.57
N HIS A 149 -12.29 -6.25 4.45
CA HIS A 149 -12.32 -7.71 4.42
C HIS A 149 -11.03 -8.32 4.97
N TRP A 150 -11.19 -9.35 5.79
CA TRP A 150 -10.09 -10.05 6.45
C TRP A 150 -9.06 -10.62 5.46
N TRP A 151 -9.48 -10.93 4.24
CA TRP A 151 -8.61 -11.41 3.16
C TRP A 151 -7.45 -10.47 2.82
N ILE A 152 -7.61 -9.15 3.05
CA ILE A 152 -6.54 -8.16 2.82
C ILE A 152 -5.35 -8.43 3.75
N PHE A 153 -5.61 -8.78 5.01
CA PHE A 153 -4.57 -9.15 5.96
C PHE A 153 -3.91 -10.49 5.60
N ALA A 154 -4.69 -11.43 5.05
CA ALA A 154 -4.16 -12.71 4.58
C ALA A 154 -3.21 -12.53 3.38
N ILE A 155 -3.60 -11.74 2.37
CA ILE A 155 -2.72 -11.42 1.23
C ILE A 155 -1.47 -10.67 1.70
N ALA A 156 -1.64 -9.63 2.53
CA ALA A 156 -0.50 -8.85 3.03
C ALA A 156 0.47 -9.72 3.82
N GLY A 157 -0.05 -10.61 4.67
CA GLY A 157 0.72 -11.61 5.38
C GLY A 157 1.48 -12.55 4.47
N LEU A 158 0.82 -13.09 3.44
CA LEU A 158 1.43 -13.97 2.47
C LEU A 158 2.57 -13.27 1.71
N ILE A 159 2.38 -12.00 1.32
CA ILE A 159 3.43 -11.20 0.68
C ILE A 159 4.62 -11.00 1.62
N VAL A 160 4.38 -10.63 2.89
CA VAL A 160 5.45 -10.46 3.89
C VAL A 160 6.21 -11.78 4.11
N LEU A 161 5.49 -12.90 4.18
CA LEU A 161 6.08 -14.22 4.36
C LEU A 161 6.94 -14.60 3.14
N LEU A 162 6.48 -14.34 1.92
CA LEU A 162 7.25 -14.54 0.69
C LEU A 162 8.52 -13.69 0.66
N ILE A 163 8.42 -12.40 0.98
CA ILE A 163 9.57 -11.48 1.03
C ILE A 163 10.59 -11.97 2.06
N ALA A 164 10.14 -12.34 3.25
CA ALA A 164 11.02 -12.83 4.29
C ALA A 164 11.70 -14.15 3.91
N LEU A 165 10.96 -15.07 3.28
CA LEU A 165 11.50 -16.35 2.84
C LEU A 165 12.54 -16.17 1.72
N LEU A 166 12.31 -15.23 0.79
CA LEU A 166 13.29 -14.84 -0.22
C LEU A 166 14.56 -14.25 0.43
N MET A 167 14.41 -13.36 1.41
CA MET A 167 15.52 -12.73 2.12
C MET A 167 16.35 -13.75 2.91
N ILE A 168 15.69 -14.64 3.67
CA ILE A 168 16.36 -15.71 4.43
C ILE A 168 17.08 -16.64 3.46
N SER A 169 16.40 -17.09 2.39
CA SER A 169 16.98 -17.96 1.37
C SER A 169 18.27 -17.36 0.80
N PHE A 170 18.21 -16.09 0.37
CA PHE A 170 19.37 -15.36 -0.15
C PHE A 170 20.51 -15.30 0.87
N GLN A 171 20.20 -15.04 2.14
CA GLN A 171 21.19 -15.01 3.21
C GLN A 171 21.82 -16.38 3.50
N THR A 172 21.02 -17.45 3.55
CA THR A 172 21.54 -18.81 3.73
C THR A 172 22.45 -19.23 2.59
N ILE A 173 22.09 -18.91 1.34
CA ILE A 173 22.93 -19.18 0.17
C ILE A 173 24.25 -18.41 0.30
N LYS A 174 24.19 -17.11 0.63
CA LYS A 174 25.37 -16.27 0.82
C LYS A 174 26.26 -16.80 1.95
N ALA A 175 25.68 -17.21 3.09
CA ALA A 175 26.40 -17.80 4.22
C ALA A 175 26.97 -19.20 3.90
N ALA A 176 26.29 -19.98 3.06
CA ALA A 176 26.75 -21.31 2.64
C ALA A 176 27.92 -21.23 1.64
N ILE A 177 27.89 -20.25 0.74
CA ILE A 177 28.92 -19.97 -0.27
C ILE A 177 30.10 -19.19 0.32
N ALA A 178 29.90 -18.45 1.42
CA ALA A 178 30.99 -17.82 2.17
C ALA A 178 32.00 -18.90 2.58
N ASN A 179 33.12 -18.92 1.85
CA ASN A 179 34.07 -20.01 1.87
C ASN A 179 34.83 -19.99 3.21
N PRO A 180 34.63 -20.98 4.10
CA PRO A 180 35.18 -20.97 5.46
C PRO A 180 36.72 -20.99 5.47
N VAL A 181 37.33 -21.40 4.35
CA VAL A 181 38.78 -21.51 4.18
C VAL A 181 39.48 -20.14 4.15
N LYS A 182 38.79 -19.05 3.76
CA LYS A 182 39.40 -17.71 3.67
C LYS A 182 39.43 -17.00 5.03
N SER A 183 38.43 -17.24 5.87
CA SER A 183 38.32 -16.64 7.22
C SER A 183 39.30 -17.23 8.24
N LEU A 184 39.88 -18.41 7.96
CA LEU A 184 40.92 -19.04 8.79
C LEU A 184 42.35 -18.71 8.33
N ARG A 185 42.51 -18.08 7.16
CA ARG A 185 43.82 -17.74 6.57
C ARG A 185 44.09 -16.24 6.53
N THR A 186 43.32 -15.46 7.30
CA THR A 186 43.50 -14.00 7.45
C THR A 186 43.78 -13.59 8.90
N GLU A 187 44.27 -14.54 9.71
CA GLU A 187 45.34 -14.22 10.66
C GLU A 187 46.68 -14.64 10.04
#